data_AF-A0A380N422-F1
#
_entry.id   AF-A0A380N422-F1
#
_cell.length_a   1.000
_cell.length_b   1.000
_cell.length_c   1.000
_cell.angle_alpha   90.00
_cell.angle_beta   90.00
_cell.angle_gamma   90.00
#
_symmetry.space_group_name_H-M   'P 1'
#
loop_
_entity.id
_entity.type
_entity.pdbx_description
1 polymer ?
#
loop_
_entity_poly.entity_id
_entity_poly.type
_entity_poly.pdbx_seq_one_letter_code
_entity_poly.pdbx_strand_id
1 'polypeptide(L)'
;MSTLEQAIIIAATYHSGQKDKGGAPYILHPLAVMARVGSETEKIVAVLHDVLEDTSMTAGELAARGFSAEILSALDALTKVFMVVFGCRCCG
;
A
#
# COMPACT_ATOMS: atom_id res chain seq x y z
N MET A 1 -16.21 -9.61 -3.57
CA MET A 1 -15.09 -10.34 -2.96
C MET A 1 -13.83 -9.64 -3.42
N SER A 2 -13.31 -8.74 -2.59
CA SER A 2 -12.08 -8.00 -2.85
C SER A 2 -10.91 -8.91 -2.51
N THR A 3 -10.29 -9.49 -3.53
CA THR A 3 -9.22 -10.49 -3.36
C THR A 3 -7.84 -9.84 -3.40
N LEU A 4 -6.84 -10.57 -2.92
CA LEU A 4 -5.43 -10.18 -3.04
C LEU A 4 -5.04 -9.88 -4.50
N GLU A 5 -5.58 -10.60 -5.47
CA GLU A 5 -5.29 -10.33 -6.89
C GLU A 5 -5.78 -8.95 -7.32
N GLN A 6 -6.97 -8.52 -6.88
CA GLN A 6 -7.45 -7.17 -7.20
C GLN A 6 -6.54 -6.09 -6.61
N ALA A 7 -6.07 -6.28 -5.38
CA ALA A 7 -5.14 -5.35 -4.73
C ALA A 7 -3.82 -5.25 -5.53
N ILE A 8 -3.28 -6.38 -5.98
CA ILE A 8 -2.06 -6.44 -6.79
C ILE A 8 -2.26 -5.75 -8.14
N ILE A 9 -3.41 -5.97 -8.81
CA ILE A 9 -3.73 -5.31 -10.08
C ILE A 9 -3.79 -3.80 -9.90
N ILE A 10 -4.42 -3.31 -8.83
CA ILE A 10 -4.51 -1.89 -8.52
C ILE A 10 -3.10 -1.31 -8.31
N ALA A 11 -2.28 -1.92 -7.44
CA ALA A 11 -0.94 -1.44 -7.18
C ALA A 11 -0.06 -1.44 -8.44
N ALA A 12 -0.12 -2.50 -9.26
CA ALA A 12 0.60 -2.56 -10.52
C ALA A 12 0.14 -1.50 -11.52
N THR A 13 -1.15 -1.15 -11.52
CA THR A 13 -1.73 -0.12 -12.40
C THR A 13 -1.31 1.27 -11.97
N TYR A 14 -1.41 1.59 -10.67
CA TYR A 14 -1.09 2.91 -10.13
C TYR A 14 0.41 3.19 -10.10
N HIS A 15 1.24 2.17 -9.84
CA HIS A 15 2.70 2.26 -9.96
C HIS A 15 3.20 1.95 -11.38
N SER A 16 2.30 1.83 -12.36
CA SER A 16 2.70 1.58 -13.75
C SER A 16 3.50 2.76 -14.28
N GLY A 17 4.72 2.48 -14.75
CA GLY A 17 5.66 3.52 -15.20
C GLY A 17 6.46 4.18 -14.07
N GLN A 18 6.12 3.92 -12.80
CA GLN A 18 6.94 4.36 -11.67
C GLN A 18 8.18 3.47 -11.54
N LYS A 19 9.33 4.11 -11.38
CA LYS A 19 10.61 3.44 -11.18
C LYS A 19 11.20 3.88 -9.86
N ASP A 20 11.82 2.93 -9.17
CA ASP A 20 12.67 3.25 -8.03
C ASP A 20 13.96 3.97 -8.48
N LYS A 21 14.70 4.52 -7.53
CA LYS A 21 15.99 5.21 -7.73
C LYS A 21 17.01 4.36 -8.51
N GLY A 22 16.91 3.03 -8.42
CA GLY A 22 17.72 2.08 -9.18
C GLY A 22 17.24 1.78 -10.61
N GLY A 23 16.14 2.40 -11.06
CA GLY A 23 15.55 2.18 -12.39
C GLY A 23 14.66 0.94 -12.52
N ALA A 24 14.49 0.16 -11.44
CA ALA A 24 13.61 -1.00 -11.40
C ALA A 24 12.14 -0.59 -11.23
N PRO A 25 11.17 -1.41 -11.66
CA PRO A 25 9.74 -1.15 -11.46
C PRO A 25 9.40 -1.03 -9.97
N TYR A 26 8.71 0.05 -9.58
CA TYR A 26 8.40 0.31 -8.18
C TYR A 26 7.55 -0.78 -7.52
N ILE A 27 6.70 -1.46 -8.30
CA ILE A 27 5.84 -2.57 -7.84
C ILE A 27 6.60 -3.70 -7.12
N LEU A 28 7.90 -3.85 -7.35
CA LEU A 28 8.74 -4.81 -6.64
C LEU A 28 8.82 -4.53 -5.13
N HIS A 29 8.72 -3.25 -4.72
CA HIS A 29 8.73 -2.87 -3.31
C HIS A 29 7.47 -3.36 -2.56
N PRO A 30 6.24 -3.00 -2.98
CA PRO A 30 5.02 -3.54 -2.36
C PRO A 30 4.98 -5.08 -2.33
N LEU A 31 5.46 -5.75 -3.39
CA LEU A 31 5.54 -7.22 -3.43
C LEU A 31 6.54 -7.79 -2.41
N ALA A 32 7.67 -7.13 -2.19
CA ALA A 32 8.64 -7.53 -1.17
C ALA A 32 8.07 -7.36 0.24
N VAL A 33 7.30 -6.29 0.51
CA VAL A 33 6.63 -6.07 1.80
C VAL A 33 5.54 -7.12 2.00
N MET A 34 4.73 -7.39 0.97
CA MET A 34 3.71 -8.45 0.99
C MET A 34 4.29 -9.83 1.32
N ALA A 35 5.49 -10.14 0.84
CA ALA A 35 6.16 -11.43 1.13
C ALA A 35 6.59 -11.59 2.60
N ARG A 36 6.62 -10.50 3.38
CA ARG A 36 7.01 -10.51 4.80
C ARG A 36 5.83 -10.71 5.75
N VAL A 37 4.61 -10.65 5.24
CA VAL A 37 3.37 -10.82 6.02
C VAL A 37 2.67 -12.13 5.67
N GLY A 38 1.92 -12.67 6.62
CA GLY A 38 1.36 -14.03 6.53
C GLY A 38 -0.08 -14.05 6.02
N SER A 39 -0.94 -13.24 6.63
CA SER A 39 -2.39 -13.30 6.37
C SER A 39 -2.76 -12.60 5.07
N GLU A 40 -3.87 -13.03 4.45
CA GLU A 40 -4.35 -12.45 3.20
C GLU A 40 -4.72 -10.97 3.35
N THR A 41 -5.36 -10.60 4.47
CA THR A 41 -5.70 -9.21 4.80
C THR A 41 -4.44 -8.35 4.93
N GLU A 42 -3.42 -8.81 5.66
CA GLU A 42 -2.15 -8.08 5.78
C GLU A 42 -1.46 -7.94 4.43
N LYS A 43 -1.50 -8.97 3.58
CA LYS A 43 -0.94 -8.93 2.23
C LYS A 43 -1.63 -7.87 1.36
N ILE A 44 -2.94 -7.80 1.40
CA ILE A 44 -3.72 -6.77 0.70
C ILE A 44 -3.30 -5.38 1.17
N VAL A 45 -3.24 -5.18 2.48
CA VAL A 45 -2.85 -3.91 3.10
C VAL A 45 -1.41 -3.54 2.72
N ALA A 46 -0.47 -4.49 2.79
CA ALA A 46 0.93 -4.30 2.41
C ALA A 46 1.11 -3.93 0.94
N VAL A 47 0.27 -4.43 0.04
CA VAL A 47 0.35 -4.05 -1.39
C VAL A 47 -0.24 -2.67 -1.65
N LEU A 48 -1.26 -2.26 -0.88
CA LEU A 48 -2.00 -1.03 -1.12
C LEU A 48 -1.50 0.19 -0.32
N HIS A 49 -0.65 -0.01 0.71
CA HIS A 49 -0.18 1.10 1.53
C HIS A 49 0.56 2.17 0.69
N ASP A 50 1.54 1.75 -0.10
CA ASP A 50 2.27 2.65 -1.01
C ASP A 50 1.37 3.27 -2.08
N VAL A 51 0.30 2.60 -2.49
CA VAL A 51 -0.65 3.17 -3.45
C VAL A 51 -1.36 4.38 -2.85
N LEU A 52 -1.75 4.32 -1.57
CA LEU A 52 -2.38 5.45 -0.88
C LEU A 52 -1.37 6.55 -0.52
N GLU A 53 -0.10 6.21 -0.31
CA GLU A 53 0.95 7.18 0.07
C GLU A 53 1.57 7.89 -1.14
N ASP A 54 1.91 7.16 -2.20
CA ASP A 54 2.63 7.68 -3.36
C ASP A 54 1.73 8.11 -4.53
N THR A 55 0.43 7.76 -4.48
CA THR A 55 -0.49 8.06 -5.59
C THR A 55 -1.74 8.80 -5.13
N SER A 56 -2.56 9.27 -6.08
CA SER A 56 -3.78 10.03 -5.77
C SER A 56 -4.96 9.16 -5.33
N MET A 57 -4.76 7.86 -5.11
CA MET A 57 -5.82 6.95 -4.70
C MET A 57 -6.26 7.22 -3.27
N THR A 58 -7.57 7.10 -2.99
CA THR A 58 -8.11 7.33 -1.64
C THR A 58 -8.73 6.08 -1.03
N ALA A 59 -8.80 6.02 0.30
CA ALA A 59 -9.50 4.95 1.02
C ALA A 59 -10.99 4.86 0.64
N GLY A 60 -11.62 5.98 0.27
CA GLY A 60 -13.00 6.00 -0.24
C GLY A 60 -13.17 5.25 -1.57
N GLU A 61 -12.17 5.34 -2.47
CA GLU A 61 -12.18 4.58 -3.72
C GLU A 61 -11.96 3.08 -3.50
N LEU A 62 -11.18 2.69 -2.48
CA LEU A 62 -11.07 1.29 -2.05
C LEU A 62 -12.40 0.80 -1.48
N ALA A 63 -13.07 1.60 -0.65
CA ALA A 63 -14.40 1.25 -0.14
C ALA A 63 -15.41 1.01 -1.26
N ALA A 64 -15.43 1.89 -2.28
CA ALA A 64 -16.29 1.76 -3.46
C ALA A 64 -15.98 0.51 -4.30
N ARG A 65 -14.73 0.05 -4.30
CA ARG A 65 -14.30 -1.22 -4.93
C ARG A 65 -14.65 -2.46 -4.10
N GLY A 66 -15.25 -2.28 -2.93
CA GLY A 66 -15.75 -3.37 -2.09
C GLY A 66 -14.71 -3.95 -1.13
N PHE A 67 -13.64 -3.23 -0.80
CA PHE A 67 -12.70 -3.62 0.26
C PHE A 67 -13.38 -3.55 1.64
N SER A 68 -13.05 -4.49 2.53
CA SER A 68 -13.65 -4.56 3.86
C SER A 68 -13.23 -3.40 4.75
N ALA A 69 -14.07 -3.04 5.72
CA ALA A 69 -13.78 -1.98 6.68
C ALA A 69 -12.49 -2.26 7.49
N GLU A 70 -12.17 -3.52 7.76
CA GLU A 70 -10.92 -3.91 8.42
C GLU A 70 -9.68 -3.52 7.59
N ILE A 71 -9.70 -3.79 6.28
CA ILE A 71 -8.59 -3.42 5.38
C ILE A 71 -8.44 -1.90 5.33
N LEU A 72 -9.55 -1.18 5.21
CA LEU A 72 -9.53 0.29 5.16
C LEU A 72 -9.01 0.89 6.48
N SER A 73 -9.42 0.34 7.61
CA SER A 73 -8.94 0.77 8.92
C SER A 73 -7.45 0.49 9.12
N ALA A 74 -6.96 -0.65 8.63
CA ALA A 74 -5.54 -1.00 8.69
C ALA A 74 -4.68 -0.07 7.80
N LEU A 75 -5.18 0.27 6.60
CA LEU A 75 -4.52 1.23 5.70
C LEU A 75 -4.49 2.64 6.28
N ASP A 76 -5.59 3.09 6.90
CA ASP A 76 -5.64 4.40 7.58
C ASP A 76 -4.68 4.46 8.78
N ALA A 77 -4.52 3.34 9.50
CA ALA A 77 -3.54 3.25 10.58
C ALA A 77 -2.10 3.32 10.07
N LEU A 78 -1.76 2.61 8.98
CA LEU A 78 -0.41 2.57 8.43
C LEU A 78 0.02 3.91 7.82
N THR A 79 -0.84 4.56 7.05
CA THR A 79 -0.55 5.89 6.47
C THR A 79 -0.32 6.95 7.55
N LYS A 80 -1.08 6.91 8.66
CA LYS A 80 -0.87 7.78 9.82
C LYS A 80 0.42 7.45 10.59
N VAL A 81 0.73 6.17 10.75
CA VAL A 81 1.94 5.73 11.48
C VAL A 81 3.20 5.99 10.68
N PHE A 82 3.19 5.84 9.35
CA PHE A 82 4.35 6.16 8.50
C PHE A 82 4.72 7.65 8.60
N MET A 83 3.72 8.53 8.66
CA MET A 83 3.92 9.96 8.90
C MET A 83 4.57 10.26 10.27
N VAL A 84 4.38 9.39 11.27
CA VAL A 84 4.94 9.54 12.63
C VAL A 84 6.29 8.81 12.81
N VAL A 85 6.50 7.68 12.14
CA VAL A 85 7.70 6.83 12.29
C VAL A 85 8.85 7.31 11.39
N PHE A 86 8.56 7.85 10.20
CA PHE A 86 9.54 8.65 9.43
C PHE A 86 9.56 10.13 9.86
N GLY A 87 8.73 10.47 10.83
CA GLY A 87 8.65 11.77 11.49
C GLY A 87 9.40 11.83 12.81
N CYS A 88 10.57 11.19 12.96
CA CYS A 88 11.52 11.56 14.00
C CYS A 88 12.76 12.23 13.40
N ARG A 89 12.66 13.56 13.41
CA ARG A 89 13.77 14.51 13.40
C ARG A 89 14.67 14.21 14.60
N CYS A 90 15.56 13.22 14.49
CA CYS A 90 16.70 13.12 15.40
C CYS A 90 17.68 14.24 15.04
N CYS A 91 17.66 15.28 15.87
CA CYS A 91 18.75 16.22 16.03
C CYS A 91 20.12 15.54 15.94
N GLY A 92 21.02 16.21 15.22
CA GLY A 92 22.44 15.95 15.07
C GLY A 92 22.99 16.93 14.05
#